data_AF-G4D6V0-F1
#
_entry.id   AF-G4D6V0-F1
#
_cell.length_a   1.000
_cell.length_b   1.000
_cell.length_c   1.000
_cell.angle_alpha   90.00
_cell.angle_beta   90.00
_cell.angle_gamma   90.00
#
_symmetry.space_group_name_H-M   'P 1'
#
loop_
_entity.id
_entity.type
_entity.pdbx_description
1 polymer ?
#
loop_
_entity_poly.entity_id
_entity_poly.type
_entity_poly.pdbx_seq_one_letter_code
_entity_poly.pdbx_strand_id
1 'polypeptide(L)'
;MENKKGYTLIELVIAIGIVLILGTSIVSAYINLNRSRVSIYEIQDVSNKLQNAMENAIVSIKNSNSNVEYEDVNVELEKVSDDLFEVRVSFGEKYELKKLVKKGVYSD
;
A
#
# COMPACT_ATOMS: atom_id res chain seq x y z
N MET A 1 22.67 -59.55 7.81
CA MET A 1 23.38 -58.47 7.09
C MET A 1 22.36 -57.78 6.21
N GLU A 2 22.00 -56.55 6.56
CA GLU A 2 21.09 -55.75 5.74
C GLU A 2 21.79 -55.37 4.44
N ASN A 3 21.24 -55.80 3.31
CA ASN A 3 21.74 -55.43 1.99
C ASN A 3 21.53 -53.93 1.78
N LYS A 4 22.58 -53.13 1.98
CA LYS A 4 22.58 -51.72 1.58
C LYS A 4 22.53 -51.66 0.05
N LYS A 5 21.34 -51.49 -0.52
CA LYS A 5 21.15 -51.25 -1.95
C LYS A 5 21.70 -49.86 -2.27
N GLY A 6 22.80 -49.82 -3.01
CA GLY A 6 23.37 -48.56 -3.50
C GLY A 6 22.48 -47.95 -4.58
N TYR A 7 22.37 -46.63 -4.59
CA TYR A 7 21.65 -45.89 -5.62
C TYR A 7 22.37 -46.00 -6.96
N THR A 8 21.59 -46.20 -8.02
CA THR A 8 22.10 -46.24 -9.38
C THR A 8 22.33 -44.81 -9.91
N LEU A 9 23.29 -44.66 -10.83
CA LEU A 9 23.58 -43.38 -11.49
C LEU A 9 22.32 -42.79 -12.18
N ILE A 10 21.46 -43.66 -12.70
CA ILE A 10 20.22 -43.24 -13.36
C ILE A 10 19.19 -42.69 -12.35
N GLU A 11 19.06 -43.29 -11.16
CA GLU A 11 18.20 -42.78 -10.10
C GLU A 11 18.63 -41.38 -9.65
N LEU A 12 19.93 -41.12 -9.58
CA LEU A 12 20.47 -39.80 -9.24
C LEU A 12 20.09 -38.74 -10.29
N VAL A 13 20.24 -39.06 -11.57
CA VAL A 13 19.90 -38.14 -12.67
C VAL A 13 18.41 -37.83 -12.69
N ILE A 14 17.57 -38.84 -12.49
CA ILE A 14 16.11 -38.66 -12.41
C ILE A 14 15.75 -37.77 -11.21
N ALA A 15 16.35 -38.02 -10.04
CA ALA A 15 16.11 -37.22 -8.84
C ALA A 15 16.49 -35.74 -9.05
N ILE A 16 17.65 -35.46 -9.65
CA ILE A 16 18.09 -34.09 -9.95
C ILE A 16 17.11 -33.41 -10.93
N GLY A 17 16.67 -34.13 -11.96
CA GLY A 17 15.69 -33.61 -12.92
C GLY A 17 14.37 -33.21 -12.26
N ILE A 18 13.85 -34.05 -11.35
CA ILE A 18 12.63 -33.75 -10.59
C ILE A 18 12.83 -32.53 -9.69
N VAL A 19 13.96 -32.44 -8.98
CA VAL A 19 14.27 -31.30 -8.09
C VAL A 19 14.33 -29.99 -8.86
N LEU A 20 14.89 -29.98 -10.08
CA LEU A 20 14.94 -28.78 -10.91
C LEU A 20 13.55 -28.31 -11.37
N ILE A 21 12.69 -29.24 -11.79
CA ILE A 21 11.31 -28.94 -12.22
C ILE A 21 10.50 -28.38 -11.04
N LEU A 22 10.58 -29.03 -9.87
CA LEU A 22 9.86 -28.59 -8.68
C LEU A 22 10.43 -27.28 -8.12
N GLY A 23 11.76 -27.14 -8.11
CA GLY A 23 12.45 -25.97 -7.57
C GLY A 23 12.08 -24.68 -8.29
N THR A 24 12.04 -24.70 -9.63
CA THR A 24 11.66 -23.52 -10.43
C THR A 24 10.22 -23.07 -10.16
N SER A 25 9.29 -24.01 -10.02
CA SER A 25 7.87 -23.73 -9.73
C SER A 25 7.67 -23.13 -8.34
N ILE A 26 8.32 -23.70 -7.32
CA ILE A 26 8.22 -23.25 -5.92
C ILE A 26 8.82 -21.84 -5.75
N VAL A 27 10.00 -21.59 -6.34
CA VAL A 27 10.68 -20.29 -6.25
C VAL A 27 9.85 -19.19 -6.92
N SER A 28 9.30 -19.45 -8.10
CA SER A 28 8.46 -18.48 -8.82
C SER A 28 7.20 -18.11 -8.02
N ALA A 29 6.51 -19.11 -7.45
CA ALA A 29 5.34 -18.90 -6.60
C ALA A 29 5.70 -18.08 -5.34
N TYR A 30 6.81 -18.40 -4.69
CA TYR A 30 7.25 -17.69 -3.49
C TYR A 30 7.58 -16.22 -3.76
N ILE A 31 8.31 -15.92 -4.84
CA ILE A 31 8.64 -14.54 -5.23
C ILE A 31 7.38 -13.73 -5.55
N ASN A 32 6.43 -14.32 -6.27
CA ASN A 32 5.20 -13.63 -6.68
C ASN A 32 4.29 -13.33 -5.48
N LEU A 33 4.16 -14.27 -4.55
CA LEU A 33 3.37 -14.09 -3.33
C LEU A 33 3.95 -13.02 -2.41
N ASN A 34 5.29 -12.98 -2.24
CA ASN A 34 5.91 -11.97 -1.39
C ASN A 34 5.83 -10.57 -1.99
N ARG A 35 6.10 -10.41 -3.30
CA ARG A 35 6.00 -9.09 -3.96
C ARG A 35 4.57 -8.55 -3.97
N SER A 36 3.59 -9.41 -4.21
CA SER A 36 2.18 -8.99 -4.24
C SER A 36 1.68 -8.60 -2.86
N ARG A 37 2.03 -9.35 -1.82
CA ARG A 37 1.57 -9.04 -0.45
C ARG A 37 2.19 -7.74 0.07
N VAL A 38 3.50 -7.55 -0.08
CA VAL A 38 4.18 -6.34 0.41
C VAL A 38 3.63 -5.08 -0.27
N SER A 39 3.45 -5.12 -1.59
CA SER A 39 2.89 -4.00 -2.35
C SER A 39 1.45 -3.65 -1.91
N ILE A 40 0.61 -4.66 -1.66
CA ILE A 40 -0.77 -4.42 -1.22
C ILE A 40 -0.82 -3.80 0.17
N TYR A 41 0.03 -4.24 1.12
CA TYR A 41 0.05 -3.68 2.47
C TYR A 41 0.55 -2.24 2.49
N GLU A 42 1.57 -1.91 1.70
CA GLU A 42 2.07 -0.53 1.57
C GLU A 42 1.00 0.40 0.97
N ILE A 43 0.29 -0.05 -0.07
CA ILE A 43 -0.78 0.75 -0.68
C ILE A 43 -1.96 0.95 0.28
N GLN A 44 -2.34 -0.08 1.05
CA GLN A 44 -3.42 0.03 2.02
C GLN A 44 -3.07 1.00 3.16
N ASP A 45 -1.84 0.93 3.69
CA ASP A 45 -1.38 1.83 4.74
C ASP A 45 -1.35 3.29 4.26
N VAL A 46 -0.77 3.54 3.08
CA VAL A 46 -0.74 4.89 2.47
C VAL A 46 -2.16 5.39 2.20
N SER A 47 -3.05 4.56 1.67
CA SER A 47 -4.45 4.93 1.44
C SER A 47 -5.15 5.33 2.73
N ASN A 48 -4.96 4.58 3.83
CA ASN A 48 -5.57 4.89 5.11
C ASN A 48 -5.03 6.20 5.69
N LYS A 49 -3.71 6.43 5.63
CA LYS A 49 -3.09 7.70 6.07
C LYS A 49 -3.63 8.89 5.30
N LEU A 50 -3.71 8.78 3.97
CA LEU A 50 -4.23 9.83 3.10
C LEU A 50 -5.71 10.12 3.38
N GLN A 51 -6.54 9.08 3.56
CA GLN A 51 -7.96 9.25 3.86
C GLN A 51 -8.19 9.89 5.23
N ASN A 52 -7.47 9.44 6.27
CA ASN A 52 -7.58 10.01 7.61
C ASN A 52 -7.18 11.49 7.63
N ALA A 53 -6.09 11.85 6.96
CA ALA A 53 -5.66 13.24 6.89
C ALA A 53 -6.62 14.11 6.06
N MET A 54 -7.18 13.56 4.98
CA MET A 54 -8.23 14.22 4.21
C MET A 54 -9.48 14.47 5.05
N GLU A 55 -9.93 13.48 5.80
CA GLU A 55 -11.10 13.61 6.69
C GLU A 55 -10.86 14.67 7.78
N ASN A 56 -9.70 14.63 8.43
CA ASN A 56 -9.33 15.60 9.45
C ASN A 56 -9.22 17.02 8.87
N ALA A 57 -8.64 17.19 7.67
CA ALA A 57 -8.58 18.48 6.98
C ALA A 57 -9.97 19.01 6.62
N ILE A 58 -10.88 18.14 6.15
CA ILE A 58 -12.28 18.49 5.90
C ILE A 58 -12.97 18.96 7.18
N VAL A 59 -12.76 18.24 8.29
CA VAL A 59 -13.33 18.61 9.60
C VAL A 59 -12.78 19.96 10.07
N SER A 60 -11.49 20.21 9.91
CA SER A 60 -10.86 21.50 10.21
C SER A 60 -11.45 22.66 9.41
N ILE A 61 -11.69 22.47 8.11
CA ILE A 61 -12.33 23.48 7.25
C ILE A 61 -13.77 23.74 7.70
N LYS A 62 -14.52 22.70 8.06
CA LYS A 62 -15.89 22.83 8.56
C LYS A 62 -15.95 23.55 9.91
N ASN A 63 -15.03 23.23 10.82
CA ASN A 63 -15.02 23.74 12.18
C ASN A 63 -14.17 25.02 12.35
N SER A 64 -13.61 25.56 11.27
CA SER A 64 -12.73 26.74 11.27
C SER A 64 -11.55 26.63 12.25
N ASN A 65 -11.04 25.43 12.48
CA ASN A 65 -9.95 25.17 13.43
C ASN A 65 -8.69 24.71 12.67
N SER A 66 -7.65 25.55 12.67
CA SER A 66 -6.63 25.59 11.61
C SER A 66 -5.29 24.93 11.92
N ASN A 67 -5.15 24.14 12.99
CA ASN A 67 -3.89 23.45 13.28
C ASN A 67 -4.12 21.94 13.36
N VAL A 68 -3.91 21.27 12.22
CA VAL A 68 -3.65 19.83 12.22
C VAL A 68 -2.34 19.64 11.48
N GLU A 69 -1.31 19.34 12.25
CA GLU A 69 0.01 18.98 11.75
C GLU A 69 0.01 17.47 11.52
N TYR A 70 0.37 17.03 10.32
CA TYR A 70 0.41 15.62 9.98
C TYR A 70 1.88 15.23 9.76
N GLU A 71 2.41 14.35 10.61
CA GLU A 71 3.84 13.99 10.59
C GLU A 71 4.29 13.32 9.27
N ASP A 72 3.37 12.61 8.60
CA ASP A 72 3.70 11.73 7.48
C ASP A 72 3.13 12.18 6.12
N VAL A 73 2.24 13.17 6.10
CA VAL A 73 1.53 13.59 4.88
C VAL A 73 1.49 15.11 4.76
N ASN A 74 1.68 15.62 3.55
CA ASN A 74 1.53 17.03 3.26
C ASN A 74 0.06 17.34 2.96
N VAL A 75 -0.48 18.38 3.58
CA VAL A 75 -1.86 18.82 3.40
C VAL A 75 -1.86 20.26 2.93
N GLU A 76 -2.36 20.48 1.71
CA GLU A 76 -2.50 21.79 1.11
C GLU A 76 -3.97 22.14 0.95
N LEU A 77 -4.30 23.38 1.31
CA LEU A 77 -5.65 23.93 1.21
C LEU A 77 -5.63 25.08 0.21
N GLU A 78 -6.28 24.89 -0.95
CA GLU A 78 -6.42 25.90 -1.97
C GLU A 78 -7.85 26.47 -1.94
N LYS A 79 -7.99 27.78 -1.70
CA LYS A 79 -9.30 28.44 -1.71
C LYS A 79 -9.75 28.65 -3.16
N VAL A 80 -10.84 28.01 -3.56
CA VAL A 80 -11.41 28.11 -4.91
C VAL A 80 -12.50 29.21 -4.97
N SER A 81 -13.32 29.33 -3.93
CA SER A 81 -14.29 30.41 -3.74
C SER A 81 -14.46 30.74 -2.26
N ASP A 82 -15.30 31.71 -1.91
CA ASP A 82 -15.54 32.13 -0.52
C ASP A 82 -15.99 31.00 0.41
N ASP A 83 -16.70 30.02 -0.15
CA ASP A 83 -17.25 28.88 0.54
C ASP A 83 -16.72 27.53 0.00
N LEU A 84 -15.78 27.51 -0.95
CA LEU A 84 -15.25 26.29 -1.56
C LEU A 84 -13.73 26.21 -1.44
N PHE A 85 -13.25 25.09 -0.92
CA PHE A 85 -11.84 24.79 -0.74
C PHE A 85 -11.51 23.48 -1.46
N GLU A 86 -10.39 23.45 -2.17
CA GLU A 86 -9.78 22.22 -2.62
C GLU A 86 -8.78 21.76 -1.55
N VAL A 87 -8.99 20.57 -1.02
CA VAL A 87 -8.08 19.91 -0.11
C VAL A 87 -7.23 18.94 -0.91
N ARG A 88 -5.92 19.09 -0.83
CA ARG A 88 -4.94 18.17 -1.40
C ARG A 88 -4.16 17.54 -0.27
N VAL A 89 -4.11 16.21 -0.25
CA VAL A 89 -3.33 15.44 0.70
C VAL A 89 -2.39 14.55 -0.09
N SER A 90 -1.09 14.67 0.16
CA SER A 90 -0.05 13.93 -0.57
C SER A 90 0.88 13.18 0.37
N PHE A 91 1.28 11.97 -0.03
CA PHE A 91 2.28 11.14 0.64
C PHE A 91 3.43 10.86 -0.34
N GLY A 92 4.58 11.51 -0.10
CA GLY A 92 5.71 11.50 -1.04
C GLY A 92 5.34 12.08 -2.42
N GLU A 93 6.08 11.71 -3.47
CA GLU A 93 5.87 12.22 -4.84
C GLU A 93 4.81 11.44 -5.65
N LYS A 94 4.38 10.27 -5.17
CA LYS A 94 3.61 9.31 -5.98
C LYS A 94 2.12 9.23 -5.64
N TYR A 95 1.71 9.66 -4.45
CA TYR A 95 0.34 9.46 -3.97
C TYR A 95 -0.28 10.78 -3.55
N GLU A 96 -1.44 11.09 -4.12
CA GLU A 96 -2.18 12.34 -3.88
C GLU A 96 -3.68 12.05 -3.90
N LEU A 97 -4.41 12.64 -2.94
CA LEU A 97 -5.86 12.71 -2.93
C LEU A 97 -6.30 14.17 -3.00
N LYS A 98 -7.26 14.45 -3.88
CA LYS A 98 -7.90 15.78 -3.99
C LYS A 98 -9.37 15.68 -3.72
N LYS A 99 -9.91 16.66 -2.99
CA LYS A 99 -11.35 16.77 -2.76
C LYS A 99 -11.79 18.20 -2.64
N LEU A 100 -12.89 18.53 -3.31
CA LEU A 100 -13.58 19.80 -3.15
C LEU A 100 -14.50 19.74 -1.93
N VAL A 101 -14.38 20.75 -1.07
CA VAL A 101 -15.02 20.81 0.23
C VAL A 101 -15.67 22.17 0.38
N LYS A 102 -16.99 22.16 0.56
CA LYS A 102 -17.75 23.37 0.86
C LYS A 102 -17.67 23.67 2.35
N LYS A 103 -17.31 24.90 2.72
CA LYS A 103 -17.37 25.39 4.09
C LYS A 103 -18.81 25.33 4.57
N GLY A 104 -19.04 24.74 5.74
CA GLY A 104 -20.37 24.67 6.34
C GLY A 104 -20.88 26.07 6.63
N VAL A 105 -21.95 26.48 5.97
CA VAL A 105 -22.73 27.65 6.40
C VAL A 105 -23.62 27.13 7.53
N TYR A 106 -23.22 27.37 8.78
CA TYR A 106 -24.16 27.26 9.89
C TYR A 106 -25.15 28.40 9.74
N SER A 107 -26.34 28.09 9.21
CA SER A 107 -27.50 28.96 9.39
C SER A 107 -27.99 28.76 10.81
N ASP A 108 -27.84 29.79 11.64
CA ASP A 108 -28.52 29.89 12.94
C ASP A 108 -30.05 29.82 12.80
#